data_AF-A0A661N7X1-F1
#
_entry.id   AF-A0A661N7X1-F1
#
_cell.length_a   1.000
_cell.length_b   1.000
_cell.length_c   1.000
_cell.angle_alpha   90.00
_cell.angle_beta   90.00
_cell.angle_gamma   90.00
#
_symmetry.space_group_name_H-M   'P 1'
#
loop_
_entity.id
_entity.type
_entity.pdbx_description
1 polymer ?
#
loop_
_entity_poly.entity_id
_entity_poly.type
_entity_poly.pdbx_seq_one_letter_code
_entity_poly.pdbx_strand_id
1 'polypeptide(L)'
;MKALSARPKDRYAGVIELQTELEQFVRGGGWLETRTYRRGEQIISEGDEAHEAFIVVSGSCEAYTMVGKRKRSLKRMGPGEVFGETVFLTGQSRQASVVARDRVTLKVITRESLELELARNGWMKSFITVLAERFIEVSRQLSDLSEQGGTPTAPGKGERDG
;
A
#
# COMPACT_ATOMS: atom_id res chain seq x y z
N MET A 1 -10.41 -17.55 21.84
CA MET A 1 -9.95 -16.32 22.53
C MET A 1 -9.80 -16.66 24.02
N LYS A 2 -8.69 -16.28 24.66
CA LYS A 2 -8.41 -16.59 26.08
C LYS A 2 -9.57 -16.17 27.01
N ALA A 3 -10.22 -15.04 26.76
CA ALA A 3 -11.35 -14.56 27.57
C ALA A 3 -12.52 -15.55 27.69
N LEU A 4 -12.79 -16.31 26.62
CA LEU A 4 -13.90 -17.27 26.54
C LEU A 4 -13.44 -18.72 26.74
N SER A 5 -12.21 -18.95 27.25
CA SER A 5 -11.72 -20.31 27.46
C SER A 5 -12.57 -21.04 28.50
N ALA A 6 -12.95 -22.28 28.17
CA ALA A 6 -13.74 -23.15 29.04
C ALA A 6 -13.03 -23.52 30.35
N ARG A 7 -11.70 -23.40 30.40
CA ARG A 7 -10.87 -23.69 31.57
C ARG A 7 -10.50 -22.38 32.28
N PRO A 8 -10.87 -22.18 33.55
CA PRO A 8 -10.63 -20.93 34.28
C PRO A 8 -9.17 -20.45 34.29
N LYS A 9 -8.22 -21.38 34.38
CA LYS A 9 -6.77 -21.12 34.35
C LYS A 9 -6.22 -20.64 33.00
N ASP A 10 -6.98 -20.84 31.93
CA ASP A 10 -6.62 -20.44 30.57
C ASP A 10 -7.29 -19.12 30.17
N ARG A 11 -8.05 -18.49 31.09
CA ARG A 11 -8.62 -17.13 30.93
C ARG A 11 -7.65 -16.07 31.46
N TYR A 12 -7.88 -14.82 31.08
CA TYR A 12 -7.08 -13.69 31.58
C TYR A 12 -7.13 -13.61 33.11
N ALA A 13 -6.00 -13.31 33.73
CA ALA A 13 -5.87 -13.25 35.18
C ALA A 13 -6.63 -12.04 35.78
N GLY A 14 -7.02 -11.06 34.95
CA GLY A 14 -7.86 -9.93 35.36
C GLY A 14 -8.24 -9.01 34.21
N VAL A 15 -9.15 -8.05 34.50
CA VAL A 15 -9.66 -7.05 33.55
C VAL A 15 -8.54 -6.21 32.94
N ILE A 16 -7.47 -5.96 33.68
CA ILE A 16 -6.30 -5.17 33.23
C ILE A 16 -5.53 -5.88 32.10
N GLU A 17 -5.34 -7.20 32.19
CA GLU A 17 -4.63 -7.98 31.16
C GLU A 17 -5.46 -8.03 29.86
N LEU A 18 -6.77 -8.25 30.00
CA LEU A 18 -7.70 -8.19 28.88
C LEU A 18 -7.74 -6.79 28.23
N GLN A 19 -7.82 -5.73 29.04
CA GLN A 19 -7.81 -4.35 28.54
C GLN A 19 -6.53 -4.06 27.75
N THR A 20 -5.38 -4.48 28.28
CA THR A 20 -4.07 -4.27 27.63
C THR A 20 -3.98 -5.00 26.29
N GLU A 21 -4.43 -6.26 26.21
CA GLU A 21 -4.43 -6.99 24.94
C GLU A 21 -5.42 -6.40 23.94
N LEU A 22 -6.61 -5.97 24.39
CA LEU A 22 -7.58 -5.29 23.53
C LEU A 22 -7.00 -3.98 22.98
N GLU A 23 -6.35 -3.18 23.83
CA GLU A 23 -5.71 -1.94 23.43
C GLU A 23 -4.59 -2.19 22.41
N GLN A 24 -3.77 -3.21 22.61
CA GLN A 24 -2.74 -3.61 21.65
C GLN A 24 -3.34 -4.10 20.32
N PHE A 25 -4.39 -4.92 20.38
CA PHE A 25 -5.09 -5.40 19.19
C PHE A 25 -5.70 -4.25 18.39
N VAL A 26 -6.38 -3.32 19.07
CA VAL A 26 -7.00 -2.17 18.42
C VAL A 26 -5.94 -1.23 17.84
N ARG A 27 -4.86 -0.93 18.57
CA ARG A 27 -3.75 -0.11 18.07
C ARG A 27 -2.96 -0.78 16.94
N GLY A 28 -2.96 -2.11 16.88
CA GLY A 28 -2.33 -2.89 15.81
C GLY A 28 -3.20 -3.06 14.55
N GLY A 29 -4.31 -2.32 14.42
CA GLY A 29 -5.21 -2.42 13.27
C GLY A 29 -6.03 -3.71 13.25
N GLY A 30 -6.24 -4.34 14.41
CA GLY A 30 -7.02 -5.57 14.55
C GLY A 30 -8.46 -5.45 14.03
N TRP A 31 -9.02 -4.25 14.05
CA TRP A 31 -10.36 -3.91 13.57
C TRP A 31 -10.46 -3.66 12.06
N LEU A 32 -9.33 -3.55 11.34
CA LEU A 32 -9.33 -3.40 9.88
C LEU A 32 -9.87 -4.67 9.22
N GLU A 33 -10.61 -4.50 8.13
CA GLU A 33 -11.07 -5.60 7.28
C GLU A 33 -9.87 -6.48 6.90
N THR A 34 -10.06 -7.80 6.93
CA THR A 34 -9.05 -8.77 6.56
C THR A 34 -9.45 -9.45 5.27
N ARG A 35 -8.58 -9.43 4.27
CA ARG A 35 -8.81 -10.06 2.97
C ARG A 35 -7.71 -11.05 2.66
N THR A 36 -8.06 -12.22 2.13
CA THR A 36 -7.10 -13.29 1.82
C THR A 36 -7.13 -13.63 0.34
N TYR A 37 -5.95 -13.86 -0.22
CA TYR A 37 -5.80 -14.26 -1.62
C TYR A 37 -4.93 -15.50 -1.73
N ARG A 38 -5.22 -16.35 -2.72
CA ARG A 38 -4.43 -17.53 -3.07
C ARG A 38 -3.31 -17.14 -4.03
N ARG A 39 -2.30 -18.00 -4.12
CA ARG A 39 -1.19 -17.82 -5.07
C ARG A 39 -1.72 -17.62 -6.49
N GLY A 40 -1.26 -16.56 -7.13
CA GLY A 40 -1.60 -16.20 -8.51
C GLY A 40 -2.84 -15.33 -8.65
N GLU A 41 -3.61 -15.08 -7.58
CA GLU A 41 -4.74 -14.17 -7.64
C GLU A 41 -4.29 -12.72 -7.74
N GLN A 42 -4.98 -11.97 -8.60
CA GLN A 42 -4.78 -10.54 -8.77
C GLN A 42 -5.37 -9.78 -7.58
N ILE A 43 -4.58 -8.89 -6.99
CA ILE A 43 -5.00 -8.06 -5.85
C ILE A 43 -5.31 -6.64 -6.31
N ILE A 44 -4.47 -6.10 -7.20
CA ILE A 44 -4.63 -4.76 -7.80
C ILE A 44 -4.34 -4.87 -9.29
N SER A 45 -5.16 -4.31 -10.16
CA SER A 45 -4.81 -4.14 -11.57
C SER A 45 -4.35 -2.70 -11.82
N GLU A 46 -3.32 -2.56 -12.66
CA GLU A 46 -2.84 -1.26 -13.12
C GLU A 46 -3.93 -0.53 -13.92
N GLY A 47 -4.06 0.77 -13.69
CA GLY A 47 -5.07 1.63 -14.32
C GLY A 47 -6.41 1.69 -13.59
N ASP A 48 -6.73 0.73 -12.71
CA ASP A 48 -7.99 0.72 -11.97
C ASP A 48 -8.11 1.97 -11.07
N GLU A 49 -9.34 2.49 -10.96
CA GLU A 49 -9.67 3.41 -9.87
C GLU A 49 -9.67 2.65 -8.54
N ALA A 50 -9.24 3.33 -7.48
CA ALA A 50 -9.16 2.70 -6.18
C ALA A 50 -9.34 3.66 -5.02
N HIS A 51 -9.80 3.12 -3.90
CA HIS A 51 -10.04 3.88 -2.67
C HIS A 51 -9.48 3.17 -1.43
N GLU A 52 -8.66 2.13 -1.63
CA GLU A 52 -8.08 1.32 -0.56
C GLU A 52 -6.57 1.08 -0.76
N ALA A 53 -5.85 0.84 0.32
CA ALA A 53 -4.49 0.32 0.35
C ALA A 53 -4.44 -0.92 1.24
N PHE A 54 -3.29 -1.59 1.27
CA PHE A 54 -3.16 -2.86 1.98
C PHE A 54 -1.89 -2.94 2.81
N ILE A 55 -1.98 -3.61 3.96
CA ILE A 55 -0.82 -4.06 4.75
C ILE A 55 -0.73 -5.58 4.61
N VAL A 56 0.45 -6.10 4.28
CA VAL A 56 0.68 -7.55 4.29
C VAL A 56 0.78 -8.04 5.74
N VAL A 57 -0.08 -8.99 6.12
CA VAL A 57 -0.05 -9.63 7.44
C VAL A 57 0.76 -10.92 7.40
N SER A 58 0.57 -11.72 6.35
CA SER A 58 1.30 -12.98 6.12
C SER A 58 1.32 -13.31 4.64
N GLY A 59 2.31 -14.10 4.20
CA GLY A 59 2.53 -14.40 2.78
C GLY A 59 3.35 -13.32 2.06
N SER A 60 3.27 -13.31 0.74
CA SER A 60 4.04 -12.45 -0.14
C SER A 60 3.30 -12.08 -1.42
N CYS A 61 3.55 -10.85 -1.88
CA CYS A 61 3.00 -10.27 -3.10
C CYS A 61 4.12 -9.83 -4.04
N GLU A 62 3.79 -9.60 -5.30
CA GLU A 62 4.68 -8.99 -6.28
C GLU A 62 3.95 -7.86 -7.02
N ALA A 63 4.51 -6.65 -6.93
CA ALA A 63 4.14 -5.52 -7.76
C ALA A 63 4.84 -5.63 -9.12
N TYR A 64 4.10 -5.38 -10.20
CA TYR A 64 4.60 -5.44 -11.55
C TYR A 64 3.85 -4.48 -12.48
N THR A 65 4.46 -4.18 -13.62
CA THR A 65 3.81 -3.49 -14.75
C THR A 65 4.03 -4.28 -16.03
N MET A 66 3.28 -3.97 -17.08
CA MET A 66 3.43 -4.57 -18.40
C MET A 66 4.20 -3.62 -19.32
N VAL A 67 5.37 -4.06 -19.81
CA VAL A 67 6.11 -3.34 -20.85
C VAL A 67 5.87 -4.07 -22.18
N GLY A 68 4.93 -3.55 -22.97
CA GLY A 68 4.36 -4.27 -24.11
C GLY A 68 3.67 -5.55 -23.64
N LYS A 69 4.10 -6.72 -24.13
CA LYS A 69 3.55 -8.03 -23.72
C LYS A 69 4.34 -8.71 -22.59
N ARG A 70 5.37 -8.06 -22.03
CA ARG A 70 6.23 -8.65 -21.00
C ARG A 70 5.93 -8.08 -19.63
N LYS A 71 5.74 -8.97 -18.67
CA LYS A 71 5.64 -8.62 -17.25
C LYS A 71 7.02 -8.17 -16.73
N ARG A 72 7.12 -6.95 -16.22
CA ARG A 72 8.30 -6.42 -15.53
C ARG A 72 8.02 -6.37 -14.03
N SER A 73 8.77 -7.14 -13.25
CA SER A 73 8.70 -7.08 -11.78
C SER A 73 9.24 -5.74 -11.29
N LEU A 74 8.51 -5.10 -10.38
CA LEU A 74 8.91 -3.85 -9.74
C LEU A 74 9.43 -4.11 -8.33
N LYS A 75 8.65 -4.84 -7.51
CA LYS A 75 8.99 -5.10 -6.10
C LYS A 75 8.29 -6.36 -5.59
N ARG A 76 8.95 -7.12 -4.72
CA ARG A 76 8.30 -8.16 -3.89
C ARG A 76 8.02 -7.58 -2.51
N MET A 77 6.86 -7.92 -1.95
CA MET A 77 6.39 -7.39 -0.68
C MET A 77 6.03 -8.52 0.28
N GLY A 78 6.41 -8.38 1.54
CA GLY A 78 6.14 -9.33 2.63
C GLY A 78 5.52 -8.67 3.86
N PRO A 79 5.39 -9.41 4.98
CA PRO A 79 4.69 -8.95 6.18
C PRO A 79 5.20 -7.59 6.69
N GLY A 80 4.26 -6.71 7.05
CA GLY A 80 4.52 -5.35 7.51
C GLY A 80 4.65 -4.30 6.38
N GLU A 81 4.84 -4.72 5.13
CA GLU A 81 4.89 -3.78 4.02
C GLU A 81 3.49 -3.32 3.59
N VAL A 82 3.42 -2.05 3.21
CA VAL A 82 2.22 -1.38 2.71
C VAL A 82 2.33 -1.21 1.20
N PHE A 83 1.20 -1.37 0.49
CA PHE A 83 1.12 -1.10 -0.93
C PHE A 83 -0.25 -0.56 -1.35
N GLY A 84 -0.28 0.17 -2.46
CA GLY A 84 -1.49 0.83 -2.96
C GLY A 84 -1.81 2.14 -2.22
N GLU A 85 -0.90 2.62 -1.38
CA GLU A 85 -0.99 3.85 -0.58
C GLU A 85 -0.94 5.11 -1.44
N THR A 86 -0.34 5.05 -2.63
CA THR A 86 -0.17 6.20 -3.52
C THR A 86 -1.51 6.89 -3.82
N VAL A 87 -2.61 6.13 -3.92
CA VAL A 87 -3.95 6.69 -4.18
C VAL A 87 -4.42 7.64 -3.08
N PHE A 88 -3.97 7.44 -1.84
CA PHE A 88 -4.28 8.35 -0.74
C PHE A 88 -3.48 9.65 -0.80
N LEU A 89 -2.29 9.60 -1.39
CA LEU A 89 -1.35 10.71 -1.48
C LEU A 89 -1.61 11.58 -2.71
N THR A 90 -1.71 10.96 -3.89
CA THR A 90 -1.77 11.68 -5.18
C THR A 90 -3.17 11.72 -5.78
N GLY A 91 -4.10 10.90 -5.29
CA GLY A 91 -5.43 10.75 -5.89
C GLY A 91 -5.43 10.11 -7.28
N GLN A 92 -4.29 9.62 -7.76
CA GLN A 92 -4.15 8.99 -9.07
C GLN A 92 -4.59 7.52 -9.05
N SER A 93 -4.95 6.98 -10.22
CA SER A 93 -5.26 5.56 -10.41
C SER A 93 -4.05 4.65 -10.11
N ARG A 94 -4.29 3.34 -10.05
CA ARG A 94 -3.27 2.33 -9.74
C ARG A 94 -2.11 2.37 -10.74
N GLN A 95 -0.91 2.71 -10.26
CA GLN A 95 0.31 2.83 -11.08
C GLN A 95 0.98 1.50 -11.42
N ALA A 96 0.59 0.42 -10.73
CA ALA A 96 1.13 -0.91 -10.94
C ALA A 96 0.11 -1.97 -10.55
N SER A 97 0.27 -3.15 -11.14
CA SER A 97 -0.47 -4.34 -10.78
C SER A 97 0.18 -5.04 -9.58
N VAL A 98 -0.60 -5.74 -8.76
CA VAL A 98 -0.10 -6.57 -7.66
C VAL A 98 -0.75 -7.95 -7.69
N VAL A 99 0.06 -9.00 -7.61
CA VAL A 99 -0.37 -10.40 -7.60
C VAL A 99 0.15 -11.12 -6.35
N ALA A 100 -0.66 -12.02 -5.80
CA ALA A 100 -0.25 -12.90 -4.71
C ALA A 100 0.78 -13.94 -5.21
N ARG A 101 1.88 -14.11 -4.49
CA ARG A 101 2.94 -15.11 -4.81
C ARG A 101 2.83 -16.38 -4.00
N ASP A 102 2.11 -16.34 -2.90
CA ASP A 102 1.69 -17.46 -2.06
C ASP A 102 0.25 -17.20 -1.56
N ARG A 103 -0.19 -17.92 -0.52
CA ARG A 103 -1.42 -17.53 0.19
C ARG A 103 -1.10 -16.32 1.06
N VAL A 104 -1.68 -15.17 0.71
CA VAL A 104 -1.46 -13.91 1.40
C VAL A 104 -2.69 -13.50 2.21
N THR A 105 -2.45 -12.92 3.38
CA THR A 105 -3.48 -12.25 4.19
C THR A 105 -3.13 -10.77 4.29
N LEU A 106 -4.10 -9.91 4.02
CA LEU A 106 -3.95 -8.47 4.00
C LEU A 106 -4.90 -7.81 5.01
N LYS A 107 -4.47 -6.72 5.62
CA LYS A 107 -5.39 -5.72 6.18
C LYS A 107 -5.72 -4.69 5.12
N VAL A 108 -6.99 -4.34 5.00
CA VAL A 108 -7.48 -3.30 4.09
C VAL A 108 -7.51 -1.98 4.84
N ILE A 109 -6.89 -0.97 4.25
CA ILE A 109 -6.94 0.42 4.72
C ILE A 109 -7.82 1.18 3.73
N THR A 110 -8.91 1.77 4.21
CA THR A 110 -9.69 2.78 3.49
C THR A 110 -9.37 4.19 4.00
N ARG A 111 -9.81 5.22 3.29
CA ARG A 111 -9.67 6.62 3.75
C ARG A 111 -10.30 6.83 5.12
N GLU A 112 -11.50 6.31 5.34
CA GLU A 112 -12.23 6.41 6.60
C GLU A 112 -11.46 5.73 7.73
N SER A 113 -10.91 4.54 7.46
CA SER A 113 -10.16 3.80 8.48
C SER A 113 -8.86 4.51 8.88
N LEU A 114 -8.18 5.12 7.90
CA LEU A 114 -6.96 5.90 8.12
C LEU A 114 -7.26 7.18 8.91
N GLU A 115 -8.33 7.90 8.55
CA GLU A 115 -8.76 9.10 9.26
C GLU A 115 -9.11 8.82 10.71
N LEU A 116 -9.79 7.70 10.97
CA LEU A 116 -10.13 7.27 12.32
C LEU A 116 -8.87 6.97 13.16
N GLU A 117 -7.87 6.27 12.62
CA GLU A 117 -6.61 6.05 13.36
C GLU A 117 -5.85 7.37 13.61
N LEU A 118 -5.74 8.22 12.59
CA LEU A 118 -5.03 9.49 12.71
C LEU A 118 -5.71 10.46 13.69
N ALA A 119 -7.02 10.40 13.85
CA ALA A 119 -7.77 11.21 14.80
C ALA A 119 -7.40 10.90 16.27
N ARG A 120 -6.89 9.69 16.56
CA ARG A 120 -6.53 9.28 17.93
C ARG A 120 -5.26 9.97 18.42
N ASN A 121 -4.39 10.38 17.51
CA ASN A 121 -3.13 11.07 17.80
C ASN A 121 -2.97 12.27 16.86
N GLY A 122 -3.57 13.41 17.22
CA GLY A 122 -3.61 14.60 16.36
C GLY A 122 -2.25 15.10 15.88
N TRP A 123 -1.21 15.03 16.71
CA TRP A 123 0.16 15.42 16.31
C TRP A 123 0.74 14.52 15.22
N MET A 124 0.43 13.22 15.23
CA MET A 124 0.90 12.24 14.25
C MET A 124 0.29 12.51 12.88
N LYS A 125 -1.01 12.88 12.85
CA LYS A 125 -1.67 13.33 11.62
C LYS A 125 -0.92 14.50 11.00
N SER A 126 -0.68 15.56 11.76
CA SER A 126 0.05 16.74 11.28
C SER A 126 1.44 16.37 10.77
N PHE A 127 2.16 15.49 11.48
CA PHE A 127 3.49 15.06 11.07
C PHE A 127 3.47 14.26 9.76
N ILE A 128 2.57 13.28 9.63
CA ILE A 128 2.42 12.47 8.41
C ILE A 128 1.97 13.34 7.23
N THR A 129 1.04 14.27 7.43
CA THR A 129 0.58 15.19 6.38
C THR A 129 1.75 16.02 5.83
N VAL A 130 2.60 16.57 6.69
CA VAL A 130 3.79 17.33 6.25
C VAL A 130 4.78 16.45 5.47
N LEU A 131 4.99 15.20 5.89
CA LEU A 131 5.86 14.27 5.15
C LEU A 131 5.26 13.89 3.79
N ALA A 132 3.95 13.64 3.74
CA ALA A 132 3.24 13.31 2.52
C ALA A 132 3.31 14.46 1.50
N GLU A 133 3.04 15.70 1.93
CA GLU A 133 3.12 16.90 1.09
C GLU A 133 4.52 17.06 0.49
N ARG A 134 5.56 16.96 1.32
CA ARG A 134 6.96 17.06 0.87
C ARG A 134 7.34 15.93 -0.10
N PHE A 135 6.87 14.72 0.14
CA PHE A 135 7.14 13.59 -0.75
C PHE A 135 6.51 13.81 -2.13
N ILE A 136 5.26 14.28 -2.19
CA ILE A 136 4.57 14.58 -3.44
C ILE A 136 5.29 15.70 -4.19
N GLU A 137 5.73 16.75 -3.51
CA GLU A 137 6.48 17.86 -4.11
C GLU A 137 7.78 17.38 -4.77
N VAL A 138 8.59 16.61 -4.05
CA VAL A 138 9.85 16.05 -4.57
C VAL A 138 9.59 15.09 -5.73
N SER A 139 8.59 14.22 -5.62
CA SER A 139 8.25 13.26 -6.68
C SER A 139 7.78 13.95 -7.96
N ARG A 140 7.10 15.10 -7.85
CA ARG A 140 6.69 15.91 -9.01
C ARG A 140 7.88 16.51 -9.73
N GLN A 141 8.82 17.12 -9.00
CA GLN A 141 10.04 17.70 -9.56
C GLN A 141 10.87 16.66 -10.32
N LEU A 142 10.98 15.44 -9.79
CA LEU A 142 11.68 14.34 -10.47
C LEU A 142 10.98 13.88 -11.76
N SER A 143 9.65 13.88 -11.77
CA SER A 143 8.87 13.51 -12.96
C SER A 143 9.06 14.55 -14.07
N ASP A 144 8.94 15.84 -13.73
CA ASP A 144 9.10 16.96 -14.67
C ASP A 144 10.51 17.00 -15.29
N LEU A 145 11.54 16.67 -14.51
CA LEU A 145 12.93 16.57 -14.98
C LEU A 145 13.15 15.41 -15.96
N SER A 146 12.41 14.31 -15.80
CA SER A 146 12.52 13.15 -16.69
C SER A 146 11.84 13.38 -18.05
N GLU A 147 10.77 14.19 -18.09
CA GLU A 147 10.07 14.56 -19.33
C GLU A 147 10.85 15.58 -20.17
N GLN A 148 11.63 16.47 -19.54
CA GLN A 148 12.48 17.45 -20.23
C GLN A 148 13.77 16.84 -20.83
N GLY A 149 14.10 15.59 -20.50
CA GLY A 149 15.26 14.85 -21.03
C GLY A 149 15.01 14.07 -22.33
N GLY A 150 13.82 14.19 -22.93
CA GLY A 150 13.50 13.55 -24.22
C GLY A 150 14.41 14.05 -25.35
N THR A 151 15.21 13.13 -25.90
CA THR A 151 16.19 13.30 -27.00
C THR A 151 15.81 14.32 -28.08
N PRO A 152 16.74 15.22 -28.51
CA PRO A 152 16.56 16.06 -29.69
C PRO A 152 16.34 15.19 -30.93
N THR A 153 15.21 15.37 -31.61
CA THR A 153 14.96 14.84 -32.94
C THR A 153 16.06 15.37 -33.87
N ALA A 154 16.92 14.48 -34.36
CA ALA A 154 17.97 14.86 -35.30
C ALA A 154 17.35 15.47 -36.56
N PRO A 155 17.89 16.58 -37.10
CA PRO A 155 17.43 17.13 -38.36
C PRO A 155 17.76 16.13 -39.48
N GLY A 156 16.74 15.75 -40.25
CA GLY A 156 16.87 14.86 -41.40
C GLY A 156 17.94 15.36 -42.36
N LYS A 157 18.97 14.54 -42.58
CA LYS A 157 19.92 14.76 -43.67
C LYS A 157 19.29 14.31 -44.98
N GLY A 158 19.17 15.27 -45.89
CA GLY A 158 19.50 15.09 -47.30
C GLY A 158 18.32 14.81 -48.22
N GLU A 159 17.93 15.83 -48.97
CA GLU A 159 17.82 15.67 -50.42
C GLU A 159 18.15 17.02 -51.09
N ARG A 160 19.36 17.11 -51.65
CA ARG A 160 19.72 18.06 -52.71
C ARG A 160 20.29 17.25 -53.86
N ASP A 161 19.78 17.61 -55.02
CA ASP A 161 20.35 17.52 -56.37
C ASP A 161 20.23 16.20 -57.13
N GLY A 162 19.49 16.31 -58.25
CA GLY A 162 19.24 15.32 -59.29
C GLY A 162 18.12 15.78 -60.21
#